data_AF-A0A828Z5T1-F1
#
_entry.id   AF-A0A828Z5T1-F1
#
_cell.length_a   1.000
_cell.length_b   1.000
_cell.length_c   1.000
_cell.angle_alpha   90.00
_cell.angle_beta   90.00
_cell.angle_gamma   90.00
#
_symmetry.space_group_name_H-M   'P 1'
#
loop_
_entity.id
_entity.type
_entity.pdbx_description
1 polymer ?
#
loop_
_entity_poly.entity_id
_entity_poly.type
_entity_poly.pdbx_seq_one_letter_code
_entity_poly.pdbx_strand_id
1 'polypeptide(L)' 'MENKDKQVYVLGEAVRDKRTGQKMYVEITWTPEVRCVYFDAEKKSLVKVEKYPEDLERIKELLPYLPK' A
#
# COMPACT_ATOMS: atom_id res chain seq x y z
N MET A 1 -6.84 20.89 -18.79
CA MET A 1 -6.14 19.58 -18.82
C MET A 1 -5.70 19.29 -17.40
N GLU A 2 -6.64 18.85 -16.56
CA GLU A 2 -6.37 18.56 -15.15
C GLU A 2 -5.79 17.14 -15.05
N ASN A 3 -4.58 17.05 -14.51
CA ASN A 3 -3.86 15.81 -14.32
C ASN A 3 -4.64 14.91 -13.36
N LYS A 4 -5.39 13.96 -13.92
CA LYS A 4 -6.04 12.86 -13.21
C LYS A 4 -5.05 12.22 -12.22
N ASP A 5 -5.36 12.37 -10.94
CA ASP A 5 -5.06 11.43 -9.87
C ASP A 5 -3.73 10.68 -10.00
N LYS A 6 -2.60 11.37 -9.81
CA LYS A 6 -1.39 10.66 -9.38
C LYS A 6 -1.72 10.11 -7.99
N GLN A 7 -2.05 8.81 -7.91
CA GLN A 7 -2.22 8.09 -6.65
C GLN A 7 -0.87 8.06 -5.92
N VAL A 8 -0.49 9.18 -5.31
CA VAL A 8 0.72 9.28 -4.48
C VAL A 8 0.40 8.57 -3.19
N TYR A 9 0.89 7.33 -3.06
CA TYR A 9 0.80 6.57 -1.81
C TYR A 9 1.68 7.22 -0.74
N VAL A 10 1.27 7.14 0.52
CA VAL A 10 2.03 7.69 1.65
C VAL A 10 2.71 6.56 2.41
N LEU A 11 3.90 6.80 2.95
CA LEU A 11 4.57 5.85 3.86
C LEU A 11 3.64 5.46 5.02
N GLY A 12 3.53 4.15 5.28
CA GLY A 12 2.67 3.57 6.31
C GLY A 12 1.21 3.37 5.87
N GLU A 13 0.83 3.81 4.66
CA GLU A 13 -0.53 3.62 4.15
C GLU A 13 -0.83 2.13 3.95
N ALA A 14 -2.01 1.70 4.41
CA ALA A 14 -2.48 0.33 4.22
C ALA A 14 -2.99 0.16 2.78
N VAL A 15 -2.38 -0.78 2.06
CA VAL A 15 -2.71 -1.09 0.67
C VAL A 15 -2.99 -2.57 0.51
N ARG A 16 -3.76 -2.89 -0.52
CA ARG A 16 -4.08 -4.26 -0.91
C ARG A 16 -3.55 -4.51 -2.31
N ASP A 17 -2.88 -5.63 -2.53
CA ASP A 17 -2.60 -6.11 -3.88
C ASP A 17 -3.89 -6.62 -4.52
N LYS A 18 -4.26 -6.07 -5.68
CA LYS A 18 -5.50 -6.43 -6.39
C LYS A 18 -5.50 -7.87 -6.92
N ARG A 19 -4.32 -8.42 -7.22
CA ARG A 19 -4.15 -9.75 -7.81
C ARG A 19 -4.23 -10.84 -6.75
N THR A 20 -3.57 -10.64 -5.61
CA THR A 20 -3.50 -11.64 -4.53
C THR A 20 -4.50 -11.38 -3.42
N GLY A 21 -5.02 -10.16 -3.32
CA GLY A 21 -5.84 -9.70 -2.20
C GLY A 21 -5.05 -9.51 -0.91
N GLN A 22 -3.72 -9.60 -0.93
CA GLN A 22 -2.88 -9.52 0.26
C GLN A 22 -2.80 -8.08 0.78
N LYS A 23 -3.03 -7.89 2.08
CA LYS A 23 -2.84 -6.61 2.77
C LYS A 23 -1.36 -6.36 3.02
N MET A 24 -0.91 -5.15 2.71
CA MET A 24 0.47 -4.68 2.88
C MET A 24 0.47 -3.23 3.36
N TYR A 25 1.64 -2.75 3.72
CA TYR A 25 1.86 -1.35 4.10
C TYR A 25 2.91 -0.73 3.20
N VAL A 26 2.71 0.52 2.83
CA VAL A 26 3.68 1.25 2.00
C VAL A 26 4.92 1.55 2.84
N GLU A 27 6.11 1.18 2.36
CA GLU A 27 7.40 1.46 2.99
C GLU A 27 8.08 2.67 2.31
N ILE A 28 8.17 2.69 0.98
CA ILE A 28 8.80 3.80 0.25
C ILE A 28 8.10 3.99 -1.08
N THR A 29 7.77 5.23 -1.43
CA THR A 29 7.22 5.59 -2.74
C THR A 29 8.30 6.15 -3.64
N TRP A 30 8.80 5.32 -4.56
CA TRP A 30 9.62 5.79 -5.67
C TRP A 30 8.67 6.12 -6.83
N THR A 31 9.00 7.11 -7.66
CA THR A 31 8.25 7.30 -8.90
C THR A 31 9.03 6.56 -9.98
N PRO A 32 8.51 5.47 -10.59
CA PRO A 32 7.09 5.08 -10.71
C PRO A 32 6.59 3.92 -9.82
N GLU A 33 7.44 3.29 -9.00
CA GLU A 33 7.12 2.08 -8.24
C GLU A 33 6.98 2.29 -6.73
N VAL A 34 5.99 1.61 -6.12
CA VAL A 34 5.71 1.66 -4.69
C VAL A 34 6.26 0.42 -4.02
N ARG A 35 7.19 0.61 -3.09
CA ARG A 35 7.67 -0.47 -2.22
C ARG A 35 6.71 -0.68 -1.08
N CYS A 36 6.12 -1.86 -1.02
CA CYS A 36 5.22 -2.31 0.02
C CYS A 36 5.90 -3.37 0.89
N VAL A 37 5.45 -3.53 2.13
CA VAL A 37 5.93 -4.54 3.06
C VAL A 37 4.74 -5.28 3.66
N TYR A 38 4.86 -6.60 3.79
CA TYR A 38 3.89 -7.43 4.49
C TYR A 38 4.59 -8.38 5.45
N PHE A 39 3.88 -8.81 6.49
CA PHE A 39 4.39 -9.81 7.41
C PHE A 39 4.05 -11.21 6.90
N ASP A 40 5.08 -11.99 6.60
CA ASP A 40 4.96 -13.40 6.25
C ASP A 40 5.01 -14.21 7.55
N ALA A 41 3.88 -14.79 7.94
CA ALA A 41 3.75 -15.57 9.17
C ALA A 41 4.49 -16.92 9.11
N GLU A 42 4.67 -17.49 7.92
CA GLU A 42 5.40 -18.75 7.74
C GLU A 42 6.89 -18.52 7.97
N LYS A 43 7.42 -17.43 7.41
CA LYS A 43 8.83 -17.03 7.56
C LYS A 43 9.11 -16.21 8.82
N LYS A 44 8.05 -15.79 9.53
CA LYS A 44 8.09 -14.87 10.68
C LYS A 44 8.92 -13.61 10.39
N SER A 45 8.78 -13.09 9.17
CA SER A 45 9.63 -12.00 8.67
C SER A 45 8.84 -11.00 7.84
N LEU A 46 9.30 -9.75 7.80
CA LEU A 46 8.78 -8.72 6.90
C LEU A 46 9.33 -8.93 5.49
N VAL A 47 8.44 -9.17 4.54
CA VAL A 47 8.78 -9.32 3.12
C VAL A 47 8.48 -8.01 2.40
N LYS A 48 9.47 -7.51 1.66
CA LYS A 48 9.39 -6.28 0.90
C LYS A 48 9.11 -6.60 -0.56
N VAL A 49 8.15 -5.92 -1.16
CA VAL A 49 7.71 -6.14 -2.53
C VAL A 49 7.56 -4.81 -3.24
N GLU A 50 8.08 -4.71 -4.45
CA GLU A 50 7.88 -3.55 -5.32
C GLU A 50 6.66 -3.80 -6.21
N LYS A 51 5.76 -2.82 -6.23
CA LYS A 51 4.48 -2.90 -6.93
C LYS A 51 4.17 -1.61 -7.65
N TYR A 52 3.49 -1.70 -8.78
CA TYR A 52 2.99 -0.52 -9.44
C TYR A 52 1.78 0.04 -8.68
N PRO A 53 1.64 1.37 -8.61
CA PRO A 53 0.45 2.05 -8.08
C PRO A 53 -0.88 1.48 -8.60
N GLU A 54 -0.88 1.05 -9.86
CA GLU A 54 -2.05 0.53 -10.59
C GLU A 54 -2.51 -0.83 -10.07
N ASP A 55 -1.59 -1.65 -9.58
CA ASP A 55 -1.85 -2.98 -9.00
C ASP A 55 -2.28 -2.92 -7.53
N LEU A 56 -2.18 -1.74 -6.92
CA LEU A 56 -2.51 -1.51 -5.53
C LEU A 56 -3.89 -0.87 -5.39
N GLU A 57 -4.57 -1.22 -4.31
CA GLU A 57 -5.83 -0.62 -3.88
C GLU A 57 -5.65 -0.07 -2.47
N ARG A 58 -6.04 1.19 -2.25
CA ARG A 58 -5.98 1.83 -0.93
C ARG A 58 -7.05 1.27 -0.03
N ILE A 59 -6.64 0.76 1.14
CA ILE A 59 -7.57 0.36 2.17
C ILE A 59 -7.93 1.61 2.96
N LYS A 60 -9.10 2.20 2.68
CA LYS A 60 -9.72 3.23 3.51
C LYS A 60 -10.33 2.58 4.77
N GLU A 61 -9.51 1.97 5.61
CA GLU A 61 -9.96 1.62 6.95
C GLU A 61 -10.12 2.94 7.72
N LEU A 62 -11.37 3.33 7.98
CA LEU A 62 -11.70 4.35 8.97
C LEU A 62 -11.04 3.92 10.29
N LEU A 63 -9.96 4.59 10.68
CA LEU A 63 -9.35 4.36 11.98
C LEU A 63 -10.44 4.60 13.04
N PRO A 64 -10.89 3.57 13.78
CA PRO A 64 -12.06 3.67 14.66
C PRO A 64 -11.86 4.62 15.85
N TYR A 65 -10.67 5.19 15.99
CA TYR A 65 -10.22 6.02 17.11
C TYR A 65 -10.03 7.50 16.75
N LEU A 66 -10.34 7.95 15.52
CA LEU A 66 -10.43 9.37 15.23
C LEU A 66 -11.78 9.92 15.74
N PRO A 67 -11.81 10.82 16.75
CA PRO A 67 -13.05 11.45 17.18
C PRO A 67 -13.62 12.33 16.04
N LYS A 68 -14.96 12.38 15.97
CA LYS A 68 -15.74 13.12 14.97
C LYS A 68 -15.60 14.64 15.10
#